data_AF-A0A257LLW7-F1
#
_entry.id   AF-A0A257LLW7-F1
#
_cell.length_a   1.000
_cell.length_b   1.000
_cell.length_c   1.000
_cell.angle_alpha   90.00
_cell.angle_beta   90.00
_cell.angle_gamma   90.00
#
_symmetry.space_group_name_H-M   'P 1'
#
loop_
_entity.id
_entity.type
_entity.pdbx_description
1 polymer ?
#
loop_
_entity_poly.entity_id
_entity_poly.type
_entity_poly.pdbx_seq_one_letter_code
_entity_poly.pdbx_strand_id
1 'polypeptide(L)'
;MSQTQPFSGLRWLGPWVAEVNTASLRADALAGLLGALLVLPQALAFAALAGLPPAVGLAAAALPCAVAALAGSSRHVVTGPTNATALALGAMLLSLAPADAATLLALTAALTLAVGLMQLGLAAARLGTLANF
;
A
#
# COMPACT_ATOMS: atom_id res chain seq x y z
N MET A 1 -17.95 6.67 -34.10
CA MET A 1 -16.66 6.86 -34.79
C MET A 1 -15.61 6.03 -34.06
N SER A 2 -15.26 4.90 -34.66
CA SER A 2 -14.35 3.89 -34.14
C SER A 2 -12.90 4.34 -34.32
N GLN A 3 -12.22 4.66 -33.22
CA GLN A 3 -10.77 4.84 -33.22
C GLN A 3 -10.12 3.49 -32.90
N THR A 4 -9.51 2.90 -33.92
CA THR A 4 -8.60 1.77 -33.82
C THR A 4 -7.35 2.19 -33.05
N GLN A 5 -6.94 1.42 -32.04
CA GLN A 5 -5.60 1.55 -31.45
C GLN A 5 -4.91 0.19 -31.51
N PRO A 6 -3.96 -0.01 -32.44
CA PRO A 6 -3.20 -1.25 -32.54
C PRO A 6 -1.92 -1.12 -31.71
N PHE A 7 -1.93 -1.49 -30.43
CA PHE A 7 -0.67 -1.60 -29.64
C PHE A 7 -0.66 -2.83 -28.73
N SER A 8 -0.24 -3.93 -29.35
CA SER A 8 0.09 -5.21 -28.72
C SER A 8 1.54 -5.18 -28.20
N GLY A 9 1.79 -4.44 -27.11
CA GLY A 9 3.13 -4.37 -26.51
C GLY A 9 3.19 -4.37 -24.98
N LEU A 10 2.22 -3.75 -24.29
CA LEU A 10 2.31 -3.56 -22.83
C LEU A 10 0.94 -3.66 -22.15
N ARG A 11 0.27 -4.81 -22.29
CA ARG A 11 -1.07 -5.09 -21.74
C ARG A 11 -1.18 -5.03 -20.20
N TRP A 12 -0.07 -4.90 -19.49
CA TRP A 12 -0.02 -4.86 -18.02
C TRP A 12 -0.23 -3.46 -17.43
N LEU A 13 0.10 -2.40 -18.18
CA LEU A 13 -0.15 -1.03 -17.72
C LEU A 13 -1.44 -0.51 -18.36
N GLY A 14 -2.28 0.14 -17.56
CA GLY A 14 -3.60 0.61 -18.01
C GLY A 14 -3.53 1.68 -19.12
N PRO A 15 -4.68 2.07 -19.68
CA PRO A 15 -4.76 3.06 -20.75
C PRO A 15 -4.14 4.43 -20.38
N TRP A 16 -3.97 4.70 -19.08
CA TRP A 16 -3.34 5.90 -18.54
C TRP A 16 -1.90 6.12 -19.01
N VAL A 17 -1.18 5.08 -19.46
CA VAL A 17 0.21 5.24 -19.95
C VAL A 17 0.26 6.15 -21.17
N ALA A 18 -0.78 6.16 -22.00
CA ALA A 18 -0.87 7.07 -23.16
C ALA A 18 -1.00 8.55 -22.75
N GLU A 19 -1.37 8.84 -21.51
CA GLU A 19 -1.52 10.20 -20.97
C GLU A 19 -0.20 10.77 -20.42
N VAL A 20 0.84 9.93 -20.27
CA VAL A 20 2.13 10.33 -19.68
C VAL A 20 2.92 11.18 -20.66
N ASN A 21 3.21 12.43 -20.27
CA ASN A 21 4.03 13.38 -21.02
C ASN A 21 4.97 14.14 -20.08
N THR A 22 5.83 15.01 -20.63
CA THR A 22 6.83 15.74 -19.83
C THR A 22 6.23 16.67 -18.77
N ALA A 23 5.05 17.24 -19.03
CA ALA A 23 4.35 18.08 -18.07
C ALA A 23 3.73 17.24 -16.96
N SER A 24 3.11 16.10 -17.29
CA SER A 24 2.55 15.19 -16.29
C SER A 24 3.64 14.59 -15.39
N LEU A 25 4.79 14.18 -15.95
CA LEU A 25 5.91 13.66 -15.16
C LEU A 25 6.44 14.69 -14.15
N ARG A 26 6.51 15.97 -14.52
CA ARG A 26 6.90 17.05 -13.59
C ARG A 26 5.86 17.24 -12.48
N ALA A 27 4.58 17.21 -12.83
CA ALA A 27 3.49 17.32 -11.87
C ALA A 27 3.47 16.13 -10.90
N ASP A 28 3.61 14.90 -11.43
CA ASP A 28 3.64 13.66 -10.66
C ASP A 28 4.87 13.59 -9.75
N ALA A 29 6.02 14.07 -10.19
CA ALA A 29 7.22 14.16 -9.36
C ALA A 29 7.03 15.12 -8.16
N LEU A 30 6.43 16.29 -8.39
CA LEU A 30 6.10 17.22 -7.30
C LEU A 30 5.05 16.64 -6.36
N ALA A 31 3.99 16.03 -6.90
CA ALA A 31 2.95 15.39 -6.11
C ALA A 31 3.51 14.23 -5.27
N GLY A 32 4.39 13.40 -5.85
CA GLY A 32 5.07 12.31 -5.15
C GLY A 32 6.00 12.81 -4.05
N LEU A 33 6.74 13.89 -4.27
CA LEU A 33 7.59 14.53 -3.26
C LEU A 33 6.76 15.03 -2.07
N LEU A 34 5.67 15.77 -2.35
CA LEU A 34 4.78 16.29 -1.31
C LEU A 34 4.10 15.15 -0.56
N GLY A 35 3.65 14.12 -1.28
CA GLY A 35 3.08 12.91 -0.69
C GLY A 35 4.06 12.20 0.23
N ALA A 36 5.32 12.03 -0.20
CA ALA A 36 6.37 11.42 0.61
C ALA A 36 6.65 12.25 1.88
N LEU A 37 6.69 13.58 1.77
CA LEU A 37 6.89 14.48 2.90
C LEU A 37 5.77 14.35 3.95
N LEU A 38 4.53 14.18 3.52
CA LEU A 38 3.37 13.98 4.41
C LEU A 38 3.33 12.57 4.99
N VAL A 39 3.66 11.56 4.19
CA VAL A 39 3.63 10.14 4.59
C VAL A 39 4.71 9.83 5.62
N LEU A 40 5.87 10.48 5.55
CA LEU A 40 6.99 10.21 6.47
C LEU A 40 6.60 10.37 7.95
N PRO A 41 6.11 11.53 8.44
CA PRO A 41 5.68 11.65 9.84
C PRO A 41 4.46 10.78 10.17
N GLN A 42 3.55 10.57 9.21
CA GLN A 42 2.38 9.72 9.39
C GLN A 42 2.78 8.25 9.65
N ALA A 43 3.72 7.71 8.88
CA ALA A 43 4.21 6.35 9.01
C ALA A 43 4.91 6.13 10.36
N LEU A 44 5.66 7.13 10.84
CA LEU A 44 6.29 7.11 12.16
C LEU A 44 5.24 7.07 13.27
N ALA A 45 4.20 7.90 13.18
CA ALA A 45 3.11 7.91 14.14
C ALA A 45 2.36 6.57 14.17
N PHE A 46 2.08 5.98 13.01
CA PHE A 46 1.39 4.69 12.93
C PHE A 46 2.23 3.52 13.46
N ALA A 47 3.55 3.52 13.24
CA ALA A 47 4.44 2.56 13.90
C ALA A 47 4.37 2.70 15.42
N ALA A 48 4.38 3.94 15.94
CA ALA A 48 4.28 4.19 17.37
C ALA A 48 2.96 3.71 17.97
N LEU A 49 1.83 3.93 17.29
CA LEU A 49 0.51 3.41 17.71
C LEU A 49 0.48 1.87 17.80
N ALA A 50 1.22 1.20 16.92
CA ALA A 50 1.36 -0.25 16.90
C ALA A 50 2.45 -0.78 17.85
N GLY A 51 3.18 0.09 18.54
CA GLY A 51 4.34 -0.26 19.39
C GLY A 51 5.54 -0.81 18.61
N LEU A 52 5.65 -0.50 17.32
CA LEU A 52 6.70 -1.00 16.43
C LEU A 52 7.85 0.00 16.26
N PRO A 53 9.06 -0.48 15.90
CA PRO A 53 10.15 0.39 15.53
C PRO A 53 9.79 1.30 14.34
N PRO A 54 10.26 2.57 14.33
CA PRO A 54 10.04 3.52 13.23
C PRO A 54 10.31 2.98 11.82
N ALA A 55 11.36 2.18 11.67
CA ALA A 55 11.76 1.58 10.39
C ALA A 55 10.67 0.68 9.79
N VAL A 56 9.87 0.01 10.63
CA VAL A 56 8.77 -0.85 10.18
C VAL A 56 7.63 -0.02 9.59
N GLY A 57 7.30 1.12 10.20
CA GLY A 57 6.31 2.06 9.64
C GLY A 57 6.73 2.61 8.29
N LEU A 58 8.00 3.02 8.16
CA LEU A 58 8.55 3.50 6.89
C LEU A 58 8.53 2.42 5.80
N ALA A 59 8.90 1.18 6.14
CA ALA A 59 8.83 0.05 5.22
C ALA A 59 7.37 -0.25 4.81
N ALA A 60 6.43 -0.22 5.76
CA ALA A 60 5.02 -0.42 5.52
C ALA A 60 4.38 0.68 4.66
N ALA A 61 4.94 1.89 4.63
CA ALA A 61 4.51 2.96 3.75
C ALA A 61 5.12 2.87 2.36
N ALA A 62 6.43 2.61 2.27
CA ALA A 62 7.15 2.64 1.00
C ALA A 62 6.90 1.40 0.14
N LEU A 63 6.98 0.19 0.72
CA LEU A 63 6.96 -1.06 -0.05
C LEU A 63 5.58 -1.32 -0.68
N PRO A 64 4.44 -1.24 0.04
CA PRO A 64 3.14 -1.43 -0.58
C PRO A 64 2.82 -0.36 -1.63
N CYS A 65 3.29 0.88 -1.42
CA CYS A 65 3.13 1.95 -2.40
C CYS A 65 3.90 1.65 -3.69
N ALA A 66 5.17 1.21 -3.59
CA ALA A 66 5.95 0.79 -4.75
C ALA A 66 5.31 -0.41 -5.49
N VAL A 67 4.86 -1.42 -4.74
CA VAL A 67 4.17 -2.59 -5.33
C VAL A 67 2.87 -2.17 -6.01
N ALA A 68 2.06 -1.31 -5.37
CA ALA A 68 0.81 -0.81 -5.92
C ALA A 68 1.02 0.11 -7.14
N ALA A 69 2.10 0.89 -7.17
CA ALA A 69 2.45 1.72 -8.33
C ALA A 69 2.78 0.86 -9.57
N LEU A 70 3.38 -0.33 -9.36
CA LEU A 70 3.73 -1.25 -10.44
C LEU A 70 2.56 -2.16 -10.87
N ALA A 71 1.74 -2.60 -9.91
CA ALA A 71 0.63 -3.51 -10.13
C ALA A 71 -0.73 -2.80 -10.31
N GLY A 72 -0.76 -1.48 -10.15
CA GLY A 72 -1.97 -0.68 -10.07
C GLY A 72 -2.63 -0.45 -11.42
N SER A 73 -3.94 -0.63 -11.46
CA SER A 73 -4.78 -0.28 -12.62
C SER A 73 -5.18 1.20 -12.66
N SER A 74 -4.82 1.98 -11.62
CA SER A 74 -5.24 3.39 -11.47
C SER A 74 -4.06 4.31 -11.15
N ARG A 75 -4.04 5.46 -11.82
CA ARG A 75 -3.05 6.55 -11.67
C ARG A 75 -3.09 7.30 -10.32
N HIS A 76 -4.16 7.13 -9.55
CA HIS A 76 -4.36 7.86 -8.28
C HIS A 76 -4.44 6.94 -7.05
N VAL A 77 -4.20 5.64 -7.21
CA VAL A 77 -4.18 4.72 -6.07
C VAL A 77 -2.96 5.04 -5.20
N VAL A 78 -3.24 5.35 -3.94
CA VAL A 78 -2.24 5.51 -2.89
C VAL A 78 -2.48 4.42 -1.87
N THR A 79 -1.44 3.64 -1.57
CA THR A 79 -1.48 2.58 -0.56
C THR A 79 -0.47 2.87 0.54
N GLY A 80 -0.75 2.39 1.75
CA GLY A 80 0.12 2.60 2.89
C GLY A 80 -0.57 2.23 4.21
N PRO A 81 0.14 2.36 5.34
CA PRO A 81 -0.44 2.12 6.65
C PRO A 81 -1.51 3.19 6.91
N THR A 82 -2.57 2.78 7.58
CA THR A 82 -3.65 3.65 8.03
C THR A 82 -3.74 3.65 9.56
N ASN A 83 -4.36 4.68 10.13
CA ASN A 83 -4.64 4.74 11.56
C ASN A 83 -5.43 3.50 12.03
N ALA A 84 -6.44 3.09 11.26
CA ALA A 84 -7.26 1.91 11.57
C ALA A 84 -6.43 0.63 11.64
N THR A 85 -5.56 0.39 10.65
CA THR A 85 -4.69 -0.80 10.64
C THR A 85 -3.66 -0.78 11.77
N ALA A 86 -3.13 0.40 12.12
CA ALA A 86 -2.16 0.54 13.20
C ALA A 86 -2.78 0.24 14.58
N LEU A 87 -3.95 0.82 14.84
CA LEU A 87 -4.69 0.59 16.08
C LEU A 87 -5.17 -0.87 16.20
N ALA A 88 -5.66 -1.46 15.11
CA ALA A 88 -6.08 -2.87 15.10
C ALA A 88 -4.89 -3.79 15.42
N LEU A 89 -3.74 -3.57 14.79
CA LEU A 89 -2.54 -4.35 15.06
C LEU A 89 -2.07 -4.21 16.52
N GLY A 90 -2.02 -2.97 17.03
CA GLY A 90 -1.66 -2.69 18.42
C GLY A 90 -2.61 -3.36 19.41
N ALA A 91 -3.92 -3.24 19.19
CA ALA A 91 -4.95 -3.85 20.04
C ALA A 91 -4.86 -5.38 20.08
N MET A 92 -4.43 -6.03 18.98
CA MET A 92 -4.31 -7.48 18.90
C MET A 92 -3.00 -8.01 19.51
N LEU A 93 -1.89 -7.30 19.33
CA LEU A 93 -0.55 -7.86 19.58
C LEU A 93 0.15 -7.34 20.84
N LEU A 94 -0.15 -6.12 21.30
CA LEU A 94 0.56 -5.52 22.43
C LEU A 94 0.32 -6.25 23.75
N SER A 95 -0.84 -6.89 23.92
CA SER A 95 -1.14 -7.72 25.10
C SER A 95 -0.49 -9.10 25.05
N LEU A 96 -0.12 -9.59 23.87
CA LEU A 96 0.48 -10.91 23.64
C LEU A 96 2.00 -10.92 23.82
N ALA A 97 2.67 -9.79 23.57
CA ALA A 97 4.11 -9.63 23.71
C ALA A 97 4.45 -8.37 24.52
N PRO A 98 4.05 -8.29 25.80
CA PRO A 98 4.32 -7.12 26.61
C PRO A 98 5.84 -6.95 26.78
N ALA A 99 6.37 -5.83 26.30
CA ALA A 99 7.78 -5.43 26.40
C ALA A 99 8.81 -6.33 25.68
N ASP A 100 8.39 -7.24 24.79
CA ASP A 100 9.30 -7.98 23.91
C ASP A 100 9.18 -7.51 22.46
N ALA A 101 10.10 -6.62 22.08
CA ALA A 101 10.14 -6.04 20.73
C ALA A 101 10.43 -7.08 19.64
N ALA A 102 11.20 -8.13 19.93
CA ALA A 102 11.55 -9.15 18.95
C ALA A 102 10.34 -10.05 18.65
N THR A 103 9.64 -10.49 19.71
CA THR A 103 8.41 -11.27 19.56
C THR A 103 7.30 -10.44 18.91
N LEU A 104 7.13 -9.16 19.28
CA LEU A 104 6.14 -8.28 18.66
C LEU A 104 6.39 -8.12 17.15
N LEU A 105 7.65 -7.97 16.74
CA LEU A 105 8.02 -7.88 15.33
C LEU A 105 7.70 -9.17 14.57
N ALA A 106 8.03 -10.33 15.17
CA ALA A 106 7.73 -11.63 14.58
C ALA A 106 6.22 -11.88 14.43
N LEU A 107 5.43 -11.58 15.46
CA LEU A 107 3.97 -11.68 15.42
C LEU A 107 3.36 -10.74 14.39
N THR A 108 3.86 -9.51 14.30
CA THR A 108 3.42 -8.53 13.30
C THR A 108 3.67 -9.02 11.88
N ALA A 109 4.86 -9.57 11.62
CA ALA A 109 5.21 -10.13 10.31
C ALA A 109 4.32 -11.34 9.98
N ALA A 110 4.11 -12.26 10.92
CA ALA A 110 3.26 -13.42 10.73
C ALA A 110 1.80 -13.02 10.46
N LEU A 111 1.25 -12.08 11.24
CA LEU A 111 -0.12 -11.59 11.06
C LEU A 111 -0.28 -10.89 9.71
N THR A 112 0.68 -10.04 9.33
CA THR A 112 0.65 -9.31 8.06
C THR A 112 0.71 -10.27 6.87
N LEU A 113 1.54 -11.31 6.94
CA LEU A 113 1.58 -12.37 5.92
C LEU A 113 0.27 -13.16 5.85
N ALA A 114 -0.29 -13.55 6.99
CA ALA A 114 -1.57 -14.27 7.04
C ALA A 114 -2.72 -13.45 6.43
N VAL A 115 -2.79 -12.15 6.77
CA VAL A 115 -3.77 -11.21 6.20
C VAL A 115 -3.54 -11.01 4.70
N GLY A 116 -2.29 -10.95 4.24
CA GLY A 116 -1.95 -10.89 2.82
C GLY A 116 -2.41 -12.14 2.05
N LEU A 117 -2.14 -13.33 2.58
CA LEU A 117 -2.59 -14.60 2.00
C LEU A 117 -4.12 -14.69 1.94
N MET A 118 -4.81 -14.25 3.00
CA MET A 118 -6.27 -14.19 3.01
C MET A 118 -6.78 -13.25 1.90
N GLN A 119 -6.20 -12.05 1.76
CA GLN A 119 -6.57 -11.12 0.69
C GLN A 119 -6.33 -11.71 -0.70
N LEU A 120 -5.22 -12.44 -0.92
CA LEU A 120 -4.97 -13.14 -2.18
C LEU A 120 -6.00 -14.24 -2.44
N GLY A 121 -6.42 -14.98 -1.40
CA GLY A 121 -7.50 -15.96 -1.51
C GLY A 121 -8.85 -15.34 -1.87
N LEU A 122 -9.21 -14.22 -1.22
CA LEU A 122 -10.41 -13.46 -1.53
C LEU A 122 -10.37 -12.87 -2.95
N ALA A 123 -9.20 -12.40 -3.40
CA ALA A 123 -8.98 -11.91 -4.75
C ALA A 123 -9.13 -13.02 -5.79
N ALA A 124 -8.58 -14.21 -5.53
CA ALA A 124 -8.73 -15.39 -6.40
C ALA A 124 -10.21 -15.83 -6.51
N ALA A 125 -10.97 -15.73 -5.42
CA ALA A 125 -12.41 -15.96 -5.41
C ALA A 125 -13.24 -14.80 -6.02
N ARG A 126 -12.59 -13.71 -6.48
CA ARG A 126 -13.20 -12.50 -7.05
C ARG A 126 -14.23 -11.83 -6.13
N LEU A 127 -14.07 -12.00 -4.82
CA LEU A 127 -15.03 -11.47 -3.83
C LEU A 127 -14.97 -9.94 -3.67
N GLY A 128 -14.01 -9.27 -4.31
CA GLY A 128 -13.97 -7.80 -4.36
C GLY A 128 -15.22 -7.18 -4.98
N THR A 129 -15.96 -7.89 -5.84
CA THR A 129 -17.23 -7.38 -6.39
C THR A 129 -18.32 -7.22 -5.33
N LEU A 130 -18.25 -7.98 -4.22
CA LEU A 130 -19.20 -7.87 -3.12
C LEU A 130 -18.95 -6.65 -2.24
N ALA A 131 -17.78 -6.02 -2.34
CA ALA A 131 -17.45 -4.79 -1.61
C ALA A 131 -17.73 -3.52 -2.43
N ASN A 132 -18.17 -3.66 -3.67
CA ASN A 132 -18.45 -2.54 -4.59
C ASN A 132 -19.92 -2.12 -4.47
N PHE A 133 -20.21 -1.29 -3.47
CA PHE A 133 -21.53 -0.69 -3.21
C PHE A 133 -21.55 0.80 -3.56
#